data_AF-A0A191YW84-F1
#
_entry.id   AF-A0A191YW84-F1
#
_cell.length_a   1.000
_cell.length_b   1.000
_cell.length_c   1.000
_cell.angle_alpha   90.00
_cell.angle_beta   90.00
_cell.angle_gamma   90.00
#
_symmetry.space_group_name_H-M   'P 1'
#
loop_
_entity.id
_entity.type
_entity.pdbx_description
1 polymer ?
#
loop_
_entity_poly.entity_id
_entity_poly.type
_entity_poly.pdbx_seq_one_letter_code
_entity_poly.pdbx_strand_id
1 'polypeptide(L)'
;MNEELTEEEMRRALFGDPEPVEQASDLPEEETVPDIVIAPPEKPEKPVKVAEKKKISKAFTPRLRVTLRVGNEFEGKMHEMIHEADTLSTLLAEQEATKAARKKFRFVEVVSVKPM
;
A
#
# COMPACT_ATOMS: atom_id res chain seq x y z
N MET A 1 -7.33 24.77 -51.04
CA MET A 1 -7.70 23.36 -51.17
C MET A 1 -7.77 22.82 -49.75
N ASN A 2 -8.82 22.10 -49.39
CA ASN A 2 -8.92 21.49 -48.07
C ASN A 2 -8.49 20.03 -48.23
N GLU A 3 -7.40 19.67 -47.57
CA GLU A 3 -6.93 18.28 -47.49
C GLU A 3 -7.64 17.64 -46.29
N GLU A 4 -8.72 16.91 -46.57
CA GLU A 4 -9.45 16.14 -45.56
C GLU A 4 -8.61 14.91 -45.20
N LEU A 5 -7.65 15.07 -44.28
CA LEU A 5 -6.92 13.96 -43.67
C LEU A 5 -7.93 12.95 -43.10
N THR A 6 -7.67 11.66 -43.33
CA THR A 6 -8.52 10.61 -42.79
C THR A 6 -8.38 10.55 -41.26
N GLU A 7 -9.44 10.12 -40.55
CA GLU A 7 -9.43 10.03 -39.08
C GLU A 7 -8.28 9.14 -38.57
N GLU A 8 -8.00 8.03 -39.26
CA GLU A 8 -6.88 7.15 -38.93
C GLU A 8 -5.52 7.86 -39.02
N GLU A 9 -5.37 8.80 -39.95
CA GLU A 9 -4.13 9.52 -40.20
C GLU A 9 -3.93 10.65 -39.17
N MET A 10 -5.01 11.33 -38.78
CA MET A 10 -5.01 12.19 -37.59
C MET A 10 -4.65 11.40 -36.33
N ARG A 11 -5.16 10.18 -36.18
CA ARG A 11 -4.89 9.31 -35.03
C ARG A 11 -3.44 8.84 -34.98
N ARG A 12 -2.85 8.42 -36.12
CA ARG A 12 -1.42 8.07 -36.23
C ARG A 12 -0.53 9.27 -35.92
N ALA A 13 -0.87 10.46 -36.43
CA ALA A 13 -0.12 11.68 -36.13
C ALA A 13 -0.16 12.10 -34.65
N LEU A 14 -1.27 11.85 -33.94
CA LEU A 14 -1.44 12.24 -32.54
C LEU A 14 -0.88 11.22 -31.53
N PHE A 15 -0.92 9.92 -31.87
CA PHE A 15 -0.60 8.83 -30.94
C PHE A 15 0.57 7.94 -31.38
N GLY A 16 1.13 8.15 -32.57
CA GLY A 16 2.15 7.30 -33.19
C GLY A 16 1.55 6.07 -33.87
N ASP A 17 2.36 5.44 -34.74
CA ASP A 17 2.05 4.10 -35.25
C ASP A 17 2.28 3.05 -34.14
N PRO A 18 1.42 2.02 -34.03
CA PRO A 18 1.63 0.96 -33.05
C PRO A 18 2.83 0.10 -33.46
N GLU A 19 3.90 0.13 -32.66
CA GLU A 19 5.04 -0.78 -32.85
C GLU A 19 4.59 -2.25 -32.74
N PRO A 20 5.01 -3.12 -33.68
CA PRO A 20 4.85 -4.56 -33.50
C PRO A 20 5.82 -5.02 -32.40
N VAL A 21 5.30 -5.23 -31.19
CA VAL A 21 6.04 -5.81 -30.07
C VAL A 21 6.47 -7.24 -30.38
N GLU A 22 7.71 -7.40 -30.88
CA GLU A 22 8.39 -8.69 -30.93
C GLU A 22 8.60 -9.21 -29.50
N GLN A 23 8.09 -10.41 -29.25
CA GLN A 23 8.18 -11.06 -27.94
C GLN A 23 9.57 -11.65 -27.73
N ALA A 24 10.29 -11.18 -26.71
CA ALA A 24 10.97 -11.99 -25.68
C ALA A 24 12.14 -11.22 -25.04
N SER A 25 12.07 -11.04 -23.72
CA SER A 25 13.25 -10.76 -22.89
C SER A 25 13.10 -11.42 -21.51
N ASP A 26 13.80 -12.55 -21.41
CA ASP A 26 14.47 -13.15 -20.25
C ASP A 26 13.96 -12.85 -18.82
N LEU A 27 13.55 -13.94 -18.16
CA LEU A 27 13.41 -14.04 -16.70
C LEU A 27 14.70 -14.61 -16.08
N PRO A 28 15.24 -14.00 -15.01
CA PRO A 28 16.13 -14.66 -14.07
C PRO A 28 15.36 -15.10 -12.81
N GLU A 29 15.27 -16.41 -12.57
CA GLU A 29 14.87 -16.94 -11.26
C GLU A 29 16.07 -16.90 -10.30
N GLU A 30 15.97 -16.11 -9.21
CA GLU A 30 16.82 -16.30 -8.02
C GLU A 30 16.04 -17.02 -6.92
N GLU A 31 16.22 -18.34 -6.85
CA GLU A 31 15.73 -19.17 -5.76
C GLU A 31 16.70 -19.07 -4.56
N THR A 32 16.32 -18.32 -3.53
CA THR A 32 17.06 -18.29 -2.25
C THR A 32 16.16 -18.58 -1.05
N VAL A 33 16.22 -19.83 -0.60
CA VAL A 33 15.68 -20.27 0.69
C VAL A 33 16.51 -19.73 1.86
N PRO A 34 15.86 -19.37 2.97
CA PRO A 34 16.49 -19.48 4.29
C PRO A 34 15.70 -20.42 5.21
N ASP A 35 16.20 -21.64 5.35
CA ASP A 35 16.11 -22.35 6.63
C ASP A 35 17.03 -21.64 7.64
N ILE A 36 16.60 -21.49 8.90
CA ILE A 36 17.43 -21.51 10.13
C ILE A 36 16.58 -21.16 11.38
N VAL A 37 16.33 -22.22 12.18
CA VAL A 37 16.45 -22.35 13.65
C VAL A 37 15.74 -21.35 14.62
N ILE A 38 15.09 -21.96 15.61
CA ILE A 38 14.27 -21.38 16.70
C ILE A 38 15.09 -21.14 17.99
N ALA A 39 14.93 -20.00 18.69
CA ALA A 39 15.09 -19.87 20.16
C ALA A 39 14.62 -18.50 20.76
N PRO A 40 13.70 -18.46 21.76
CA PRO A 40 13.48 -17.36 22.73
C PRO A 40 14.11 -17.67 24.12
N PRO A 41 13.98 -16.85 25.21
CA PRO A 41 13.30 -15.56 25.43
C PRO A 41 14.25 -14.43 25.96
N GLU A 42 13.83 -13.21 26.34
CA GLU A 42 13.40 -12.78 27.70
C GLU A 42 12.80 -11.33 27.73
N LYS A 43 12.31 -10.88 28.90
CA LYS A 43 11.54 -9.63 29.19
C LYS A 43 12.38 -8.66 30.06
N PRO A 44 12.00 -7.37 30.32
CA PRO A 44 10.63 -6.81 30.42
C PRO A 44 10.46 -5.36 29.85
N GLU A 45 9.39 -4.55 30.03
CA GLU A 45 8.02 -4.75 30.56
C GLU A 45 6.96 -3.93 29.74
N LYS A 46 6.73 -2.64 30.05
CA LYS A 46 5.51 -1.82 29.71
C LYS A 46 5.78 -0.30 29.87
N PRO A 47 4.90 0.65 29.46
CA PRO A 47 3.51 0.60 28.94
C PRO A 47 3.44 0.27 27.42
N VAL A 48 2.30 0.24 26.70
CA VAL A 48 0.90 0.67 26.98
C VAL A 48 -0.12 -0.42 26.53
N LYS A 49 -1.33 -0.03 26.09
CA LYS A 49 -2.32 -0.82 25.33
C LYS A 49 -2.96 0.11 24.27
N VAL A 50 -3.20 -0.37 23.05
CA VAL A 50 -4.54 -0.79 22.57
C VAL A 50 -4.47 -1.44 21.18
N ALA A 51 -4.92 -2.71 21.10
CA ALA A 51 -5.20 -3.47 19.87
C ALA A 51 -3.99 -3.70 18.92
N GLU A 52 -3.89 -4.77 18.13
CA GLU A 52 -4.89 -5.76 17.72
C GLU A 52 -4.38 -7.20 17.91
N LYS A 53 -5.28 -8.12 18.30
CA LYS A 53 -5.08 -9.57 18.15
C LYS A 53 -6.34 -10.20 17.59
N LYS A 54 -6.60 -9.97 16.30
CA LYS A 54 -7.61 -10.72 15.54
C LYS A 54 -6.92 -11.68 14.58
N LYS A 55 -6.92 -12.93 15.02
CA LYS A 55 -6.50 -14.12 14.27
C LYS A 55 -7.23 -14.17 12.93
N ILE A 56 -6.52 -14.30 11.80
CA ILE A 56 -7.04 -14.96 10.59
C ILE A 56 -5.96 -15.88 10.02
N SER A 57 -6.42 -17.03 9.53
CA SER A 57 -5.68 -18.13 8.93
C SER A 57 -5.22 -17.85 7.49
N LYS A 58 -4.16 -17.07 7.35
CA LYS A 58 -3.07 -17.14 6.35
C LYS A 58 -2.00 -16.18 6.88
N ALA A 59 -0.72 -16.41 6.61
CA ALA A 59 0.34 -15.65 7.28
C ALA A 59 0.33 -14.17 6.87
N PHE A 60 -0.46 -13.35 7.57
CA PHE A 60 -0.47 -11.90 7.47
C PHE A 60 0.86 -11.40 8.00
N THR A 61 1.74 -11.01 7.09
CA THR A 61 3.10 -10.53 7.38
C THR A 61 3.11 -9.02 7.27
N PRO A 62 2.78 -8.27 8.34
CA PRO A 62 2.70 -6.82 8.25
C PRO A 62 4.05 -6.26 7.81
N ARG A 63 4.09 -5.72 6.59
CA ARG A 63 5.29 -5.16 5.93
C ARG A 63 5.35 -3.65 6.08
N LEU A 64 4.18 -3.01 6.12
CA LEU A 64 4.04 -1.57 6.33
C LEU A 64 3.12 -1.29 7.51
N ARG A 65 3.47 -0.27 8.27
CA ARG A 65 2.68 0.29 9.37
C ARG A 65 2.36 1.75 9.06
N VAL A 66 1.08 2.02 8.86
CA VAL A 66 0.53 3.36 8.67
C VAL A 66 0.08 3.92 10.01
N THR A 67 0.47 5.16 10.30
CA THR A 67 -0.03 5.92 11.46
C THR A 67 -0.87 7.08 10.96
N LEU A 68 -2.11 7.14 11.40
CA LEU A 68 -3.11 8.15 11.04
C LEU A 68 -3.46 9.00 12.27
N ARG A 69 -3.74 10.28 12.06
CA ARG A 69 -4.51 11.09 13.00
C ARG A 69 -5.97 11.08 12.59
N VAL A 70 -6.85 10.80 13.55
CA VAL A 70 -8.27 10.61 13.29
C VAL A 70 -9.12 11.36 14.32
N GLY A 71 -10.22 11.96 13.86
CA GLY A 71 -11.11 12.77 14.69
C GLY A 71 -12.51 12.89 14.11
N ASN A 72 -13.47 13.27 14.96
CA ASN A 72 -14.84 13.59 14.56
C ASN A 72 -15.17 15.08 14.68
N GLU A 73 -14.40 15.81 15.49
CA GLU A 73 -14.46 17.26 15.67
C GLU A 73 -13.33 17.89 14.84
N PHE A 74 -13.64 18.96 14.11
CA PHE A 74 -12.62 19.74 13.39
C PHE A 74 -11.84 20.57 14.42
N GLU A 75 -10.49 20.53 14.35
CA GLU A 75 -9.58 21.12 15.35
C GLU A 75 -9.79 20.64 16.81
N GLY A 76 -10.58 19.58 17.01
CA GLY A 76 -10.85 18.98 18.31
C GLY A 76 -9.87 17.87 18.69
N LYS A 77 -10.34 16.91 19.50
CA LYS A 77 -9.50 15.81 20.01
C LYS A 77 -9.15 14.79 18.90
N MET A 78 -8.01 15.00 18.26
CA MET A 78 -7.40 14.00 17.38
C MET A 78 -6.76 12.86 18.18
N HIS A 79 -6.92 11.64 17.68
CA HIS A 79 -6.33 10.43 18.23
C HIS A 79 -5.43 9.78 17.19
N GLU A 80 -4.35 9.13 17.62
CA GLU A 80 -3.49 8.37 16.71
C GLU A 80 -4.02 6.94 16.55
N MET A 81 -4.22 6.52 15.31
CA MET A 81 -4.69 5.19 14.91
C MET A 81 -3.61 4.52 14.06
N ILE A 82 -3.25 3.30 14.43
CA ILE A 82 -2.28 2.48 13.70
C ILE A 82 -3.05 1.51 12.80
N HIS A 83 -2.56 1.32 11.57
CA HIS A 83 -3.02 0.29 10.66
C HIS A 83 -1.81 -0.46 10.11
N GLU A 84 -1.83 -1.79 10.24
CA GLU A 84 -0.80 -2.66 9.69
C GLU A 84 -1.29 -3.21 8.34
N ALA A 85 -0.39 -3.27 7.34
CA ALA A 85 -0.68 -3.73 5.99
C ALA A 85 0.33 -4.80 5.55
N ASP A 86 -0.18 -5.86 4.91
CA ASP A 86 0.57 -7.00 4.36
C ASP A 86 1.18 -6.68 2.97
N THR A 87 0.98 -5.45 2.47
CA THR A 87 1.44 -5.02 1.15
C THR A 87 2.75 -4.24 1.25
N LEU A 88 3.61 -4.35 0.22
CA LEU A 88 4.80 -3.51 0.06
C LEU A 88 4.47 -2.11 -0.51
N SER A 89 3.27 -1.91 -1.03
CA SER A 89 2.88 -0.65 -1.67
C SER A 89 2.39 0.35 -0.63
N THR A 90 3.13 1.44 -0.46
CA THR A 90 2.75 2.58 0.39
C THR A 90 1.37 3.12 0.01
N LEU A 91 1.10 3.29 -1.29
CA LEU A 91 -0.18 3.79 -1.79
C LEU A 91 -1.37 2.87 -1.42
N LEU A 92 -1.20 1.54 -1.50
CA LEU A 92 -2.26 0.61 -1.08
C LEU A 92 -2.45 0.66 0.44
N ALA A 93 -1.37 0.64 1.21
CA ALA A 93 -1.42 0.74 2.67
C ALA A 93 -2.12 2.04 3.13
N GLU A 94 -1.80 3.18 2.52
CA GLU A 94 -2.47 4.47 2.79
C GLU A 94 -3.96 4.45 2.46
N GLN A 95 -4.33 3.88 1.31
CA GLN A 95 -5.73 3.75 0.91
C GLN A 95 -6.50 2.83 1.86
N GLU A 96 -5.95 1.69 2.26
CA GLU A 96 -6.56 0.74 3.18
C GLU A 96 -6.72 1.34 4.58
N ALA A 97 -5.67 1.98 5.10
CA ALA A 97 -5.70 2.71 6.36
C ALA A 97 -6.76 3.82 6.34
N THR A 98 -6.79 4.64 5.29
CA THR A 98 -7.75 5.74 5.15
C THR A 98 -9.18 5.21 5.02
N LYS A 99 -9.41 4.15 4.23
CA LYS A 99 -10.71 3.45 4.14
C LYS A 99 -11.13 2.84 5.48
N ALA A 100 -10.20 2.34 6.28
CA ALA A 100 -10.48 1.80 7.61
C ALA A 100 -10.88 2.90 8.61
N ALA A 101 -10.14 4.02 8.63
CA ALA A 101 -10.41 5.16 9.52
C ALA A 101 -11.72 5.88 9.17
N ARG A 102 -11.99 6.15 7.88
CA ARG A 102 -13.20 6.86 7.42
C ARG A 102 -14.52 6.11 7.69
N LYS A 103 -14.48 4.84 8.12
CA LYS A 103 -15.65 4.10 8.63
C LYS A 103 -16.15 4.61 9.99
N LYS A 104 -15.29 5.28 10.78
CA LYS A 104 -15.57 5.69 12.17
C LYS A 104 -15.27 7.17 12.43
N PHE A 105 -14.41 7.77 11.62
CA PHE A 105 -13.89 9.12 11.82
C PHE A 105 -14.19 10.02 10.63
N ARG A 106 -14.66 11.23 10.89
CA ARG A 106 -14.99 12.22 9.85
C ARG A 106 -13.73 12.84 9.24
N PHE A 107 -12.73 13.11 10.08
CA PHE A 107 -11.44 13.69 9.72
C PHE A 107 -10.35 12.62 9.88
N VAL A 108 -9.53 12.47 8.85
CA VAL A 108 -8.44 11.49 8.76
C VAL A 108 -7.27 12.15 8.06
N GLU A 109 -6.11 12.12 8.70
CA GLU A 109 -4.84 12.63 8.22
C GLU A 109 -3.80 11.49 8.28
N VAL A 110 -3.01 11.30 7.22
CA VAL A 110 -1.90 10.33 7.22
C VAL A 110 -0.66 11.01 7.79
N VAL A 111 -0.11 10.49 8.89
CA VAL A 111 1.06 11.09 9.56
C VAL A 111 2.36 10.45 9.09
N SER A 112 2.39 9.12 9.00
CA SER A 112 3.56 8.40 8.48
C SER A 112 3.21 6.99 8.00
N VAL A 113 3.91 6.54 6.97
CA VAL A 113 4.02 5.12 6.58
C VAL A 113 5.45 4.70 6.88
N LYS A 114 5.64 3.61 7.62
CA LYS A 114 6.96 3.04 7.91
C LYS A 114 6.97 1.55 7.58
N PRO A 115 8.08 1.00 7.06
CA PRO A 115 8.27 -0.45 7.08
C PRO A 115 8.31 -0.96 8.53
N MET A 116 7.92 -2.21 8.71
CA MET A 116 8.05 -2.97 9.97
C MET A 116 9.44 -3.60 10.09
#